data_AF-A0A0F9CT47-F1
#
_entry.id   AF-A0A0F9CT47-F1
#
_cell.length_a   1.000
_cell.length_b   1.000
_cell.length_c   1.000
_cell.angle_alpha   90.00
_cell.angle_beta   90.00
_cell.angle_gamma   90.00
#
_symmetry.space_group_name_H-M   'P 1'
#
loop_
_entity.id
_entity.type
_entity.pdbx_description
1 polymer ?
#
loop_
_entity_poly.entity_id
_entity_poly.type
_entity_poly.pdbx_seq_one_letter_code
_entity_poly.pdbx_strand_id
1 'polypeptide(L)'
;MNDQTKIETGTALALPSGSNLTAMFAKPEQVDDVISRIEAEARSHAPDLSTAKGRKAIASLAHTVARSKTTLDAAGKSLTDDARKQISVVDAERRKIRDRLDALKVEVRKPLDDWEAAEEERVERLKAALQSLTPAPVQMLDTETITAEIDRIKAIAIDDSWAEYQEIADAKKEHALKDLAQWYDAAKVREDQAAELARLRAEAEDRARKDAEEAAAKEEAERQAQAKAEQERLAAEKAEGSGASERVGVIAKIQKGTAELEAMVARLRVASLTPQGGRGFAVVAD
;
A
#
# COMPACT_ATOMS: atom_id res chain seq x y z
N MET A 1 22.96 -63.57 56.13
CA MET A 1 23.49 -64.09 57.41
C MET A 1 22.32 -64.22 58.37
N ASN A 2 22.15 -65.37 59.02
CA ASN A 2 21.17 -65.52 60.10
C ASN A 2 21.70 -64.78 61.32
N ASP A 3 21.08 -63.66 61.68
CA ASP A 3 21.25 -63.07 63.01
C ASP A 3 20.07 -63.51 63.88
N GLN A 4 20.28 -64.57 64.67
CA GLN A 4 19.30 -65.00 65.67
C GLN A 4 19.38 -64.05 66.86
N THR A 5 18.62 -62.96 66.80
CA THR A 5 18.54 -62.00 67.88
C THR A 5 17.94 -62.63 69.13
N LYS A 6 18.79 -62.84 70.14
CA LYS A 6 18.36 -63.13 71.52
C LYS A 6 17.36 -62.07 71.95
N ILE A 7 16.17 -62.51 72.33
CA ILE A 7 15.29 -61.71 73.19
C ILE A 7 15.89 -61.79 74.59
N GLU A 8 16.66 -60.77 74.98
CA GLU A 8 17.14 -60.67 76.36
C GLU A 8 15.95 -60.47 77.29
N THR A 9 15.70 -61.46 78.15
CA THR A 9 14.60 -61.51 79.12
C THR A 9 14.86 -60.59 80.32
N GLY A 10 15.05 -59.30 80.05
CA GLY A 10 15.30 -58.25 81.04
C GLY A 10 14.20 -57.19 81.09
N THR A 11 13.19 -57.41 81.94
CA THR A 11 12.04 -56.51 82.22
C THR A 11 11.03 -56.39 81.07
N ALA A 12 9.74 -56.69 81.31
CA ALA A 12 8.73 -56.71 80.24
C ALA A 12 8.35 -55.32 79.66
N LEU A 13 8.82 -54.24 80.29
CA LEU A 13 8.77 -52.86 79.78
C LEU A 13 9.89 -52.51 78.77
N ALA A 14 10.77 -53.45 78.43
CA ALA A 14 11.79 -53.23 77.39
C ALA A 14 11.14 -52.98 76.02
N LEU A 15 11.43 -51.81 75.45
CA LEU A 15 11.08 -51.49 74.06
C LEU A 15 11.99 -52.25 73.08
N PRO A 16 11.51 -52.53 71.84
CA PRO A 16 12.40 -52.88 70.74
C PRO A 16 13.50 -51.83 70.57
N SER A 17 14.69 -52.25 70.17
CA SER A 17 15.86 -51.37 70.02
C SER A 17 16.22 -51.15 68.55
N GLY A 18 16.81 -49.98 68.26
CA GLY A 18 17.36 -49.65 66.94
C GLY A 18 16.33 -49.75 65.81
N SER A 19 16.72 -50.42 64.72
CA SER A 19 15.90 -50.64 63.52
C SER A 19 14.59 -51.36 63.78
N ASN A 20 14.51 -52.22 64.81
CA ASN A 20 13.29 -52.94 65.14
C ASN A 20 12.20 -52.00 65.70
N LEU A 21 12.58 -50.89 66.33
CA LEU A 21 11.65 -49.88 66.85
C LEU A 21 11.05 -49.01 65.73
N THR A 22 11.80 -48.75 64.65
CA THR A 22 11.28 -48.01 63.50
C THR A 22 10.52 -48.92 62.53
N ALA A 23 10.93 -50.19 62.39
CA ALA A 23 10.29 -51.15 61.49
C ALA A 23 8.83 -51.47 61.86
N MET A 24 8.48 -51.50 63.16
CA MET A 24 7.10 -51.78 63.60
C MET A 24 6.07 -50.75 63.07
N PHE A 25 6.48 -49.51 62.77
CA PHE A 25 5.57 -48.49 62.22
C PHE A 25 5.06 -48.82 60.81
N ALA A 26 5.65 -49.79 60.13
CA ALA A 26 5.13 -50.31 58.86
C ALA A 26 3.90 -51.23 59.04
N LYS A 27 3.57 -51.62 60.27
CA LYS A 27 2.58 -52.64 60.63
C LYS A 27 1.80 -52.23 61.88
N PRO A 28 0.58 -51.69 61.76
CA PRO A 28 -0.22 -51.23 62.91
C PRO A 28 -0.31 -52.26 64.05
N GLU A 29 -0.48 -53.53 63.69
CA GLU A 29 -0.54 -54.65 64.64
C GLU A 29 0.69 -54.76 65.55
N GLN A 30 1.88 -54.41 65.06
CA GLN A 30 3.12 -54.48 65.85
C GLN A 30 3.26 -53.30 66.83
N VAL A 31 2.65 -52.15 66.53
CA VAL A 31 2.57 -51.03 67.48
C VAL A 31 1.57 -51.38 68.58
N ASP A 32 0.42 -51.94 68.22
CA ASP A 32 -0.61 -52.38 69.16
C ASP A 32 -0.10 -53.50 70.09
N ASP A 33 0.69 -54.45 69.60
CA ASP A 33 1.37 -55.48 70.41
C ASP A 33 2.33 -54.87 71.45
N VAL A 34 3.12 -53.86 71.06
CA VAL A 34 4.06 -53.16 71.96
C VAL A 34 3.29 -52.39 73.03
N ILE A 35 2.23 -51.68 72.66
CA ILE A 35 1.35 -50.97 73.61
C ILE A 35 0.70 -51.96 74.56
N SER A 36 0.12 -53.06 74.05
CA SER A 36 -0.56 -54.08 74.84
C SER A 36 0.36 -54.73 75.88
N ARG A 37 1.63 -54.98 75.55
CA ARG A 37 2.63 -55.46 76.52
C ARG A 37 2.93 -54.44 77.61
N ILE A 38 3.10 -53.17 77.26
CA ILE A 38 3.33 -52.08 78.23
C ILE A 38 2.11 -51.93 79.16
N GLU A 39 0.89 -52.01 78.62
CA GLU A 39 -0.33 -51.97 79.41
C GLU A 39 -0.47 -53.17 80.35
N ALA A 40 -0.22 -54.39 79.87
CA ALA A 40 -0.29 -55.60 80.67
C ALA A 40 0.69 -55.56 81.85
N GLU A 41 1.94 -55.13 81.62
CA GLU A 41 2.95 -54.98 82.66
C GLU A 41 2.64 -53.81 83.62
N ALA A 42 2.11 -52.69 83.12
CA ALA A 42 1.67 -51.60 83.99
C ALA A 42 0.48 -52.00 84.89
N ARG A 43 -0.41 -52.87 84.39
CA ARG A 43 -1.57 -53.40 85.13
C ARG A 43 -1.22 -54.59 86.05
N SER A 44 -0.09 -55.26 85.87
CA SER A 44 0.36 -56.38 86.71
C SER A 44 0.88 -55.92 88.09
N HIS A 45 1.29 -54.65 88.20
CA HIS A 45 1.84 -54.07 89.43
C HIS A 45 0.78 -53.88 90.51
N ALA A 46 0.85 -54.67 91.59
CA ALA A 46 0.02 -54.50 92.79
C ALA A 46 0.40 -53.22 93.57
N PRO A 47 -0.45 -52.16 93.59
CA PRO A 47 -0.03 -50.87 94.14
C PRO A 47 -0.10 -50.84 95.68
N ASP A 48 1.04 -50.65 96.34
CA ASP A 48 1.09 -50.36 97.79
C ASP A 48 1.22 -48.86 98.05
N LEU A 49 0.17 -48.25 98.60
CA LEU A 49 0.17 -46.85 99.04
C LEU A 49 0.56 -46.68 100.52
N SER A 50 0.60 -47.76 101.31
CA SER A 50 0.89 -47.68 102.75
C SER A 50 2.35 -47.33 103.03
N THR A 51 3.29 -47.89 102.27
CA THR A 51 4.72 -47.64 102.45
C THR A 51 5.26 -46.54 101.52
N ALA A 52 6.30 -45.83 101.98
CA ALA A 52 7.05 -44.90 101.14
C ALA A 52 7.77 -45.60 99.96
N LYS A 53 8.05 -46.91 100.09
CA LYS A 53 8.66 -47.73 99.04
C LYS A 53 7.65 -48.03 97.92
N GLY A 54 6.43 -48.45 98.26
CA GLY A 54 5.36 -48.72 97.30
C GLY A 54 4.97 -47.46 96.51
N ARG A 55 4.79 -46.31 97.18
CA ARG A 55 4.53 -45.03 96.50
C ARG A 55 5.66 -44.63 95.52
N LYS A 56 6.93 -44.90 95.85
CA LYS A 56 8.06 -44.69 94.93
C LYS A 56 8.06 -45.67 93.75
N ALA A 57 7.66 -46.93 93.96
CA ALA A 57 7.55 -47.91 92.88
C ALA A 57 6.49 -47.50 91.83
N ILE A 58 5.32 -47.05 92.29
CA ILE A 58 4.25 -46.53 91.41
C ILE A 58 4.74 -45.34 90.58
N ALA A 59 5.43 -44.38 91.21
CA ALA A 59 6.01 -43.22 90.50
C ALA A 59 7.08 -43.64 89.47
N SER A 60 7.91 -44.63 89.81
CA SER A 60 8.93 -45.18 88.90
C SER A 60 8.30 -45.89 87.69
N LEU A 61 7.22 -46.66 87.90
CA LEU A 61 6.49 -47.34 86.83
C LEU A 61 5.85 -46.33 85.88
N ALA A 62 5.16 -45.31 86.41
CA ALA A 62 4.61 -44.22 85.61
C ALA A 62 5.68 -43.46 84.81
N HIS A 63 6.85 -43.20 85.40
CA HIS A 63 7.97 -42.59 84.69
C HIS A 63 8.50 -43.49 83.55
N THR A 64 8.52 -44.80 83.74
CA THR A 64 8.95 -45.76 82.72
C THR A 64 7.96 -45.79 81.54
N VAL A 65 6.65 -45.83 81.81
CA VAL A 65 5.60 -45.74 80.77
C VAL A 65 5.69 -44.41 80.01
N ALA A 66 5.88 -43.29 80.70
CA ALA A 66 6.07 -41.98 80.06
C ALA A 66 7.33 -41.92 79.18
N ARG A 67 8.43 -42.55 79.62
CA ARG A 67 9.66 -42.67 78.83
C ARG A 67 9.43 -43.53 77.59
N SER A 68 8.74 -44.66 77.71
CA SER A 68 8.40 -45.52 76.57
C SER A 68 7.55 -44.78 75.54
N LYS A 69 6.52 -44.02 75.96
CA LYS A 69 5.74 -43.14 75.06
C LYS A 69 6.64 -42.19 74.27
N THR A 70 7.50 -41.44 74.96
CA THR A 70 8.40 -40.46 74.31
C THR A 70 9.37 -41.12 73.34
N THR A 71 9.88 -42.31 73.65
CA THR A 71 10.78 -43.07 72.77
C THR A 71 10.06 -43.59 71.52
N LEU A 72 8.82 -44.06 71.66
CA LEU A 72 7.99 -44.49 70.53
C LEU A 72 7.66 -43.31 69.58
N ASP A 73 7.16 -42.20 70.14
CA ASP A 73 6.82 -40.98 69.37
C ASP A 73 8.04 -40.43 68.61
N ALA A 74 9.20 -40.33 69.28
CA ALA A 74 10.44 -39.87 68.66
C ALA A 74 10.91 -40.78 67.51
N ALA A 75 10.72 -42.09 67.61
CA ALA A 75 11.07 -43.04 66.55
C ALA A 75 10.19 -42.88 65.30
N GLY A 76 8.86 -42.76 65.49
CA GLY A 76 7.91 -42.51 64.39
C GLY A 76 8.13 -41.15 63.71
N LYS A 77 8.46 -40.12 64.49
CA LYS A 77 8.87 -38.81 63.97
C LYS A 77 10.16 -38.90 63.15
N SER A 78 11.22 -39.54 63.67
CA SER A 78 12.50 -39.68 62.95
C SER A 78 12.30 -40.39 61.61
N LEU A 79 11.52 -41.48 61.59
CA LEU A 79 11.19 -42.21 60.37
C LEU A 79 10.50 -41.31 59.33
N THR A 80 9.56 -40.46 59.77
CA THR A 80 8.84 -39.52 58.91
C THR A 80 9.77 -38.41 58.38
N ASP A 81 10.62 -37.86 59.22
CA ASP A 81 11.57 -36.81 58.84
C ASP A 81 12.65 -37.35 57.89
N ASP A 82 13.12 -38.59 58.09
CA ASP A 82 14.05 -39.25 57.18
C ASP A 82 13.40 -39.62 55.84
N ALA A 83 12.16 -40.13 55.84
CA ALA A 83 11.39 -40.36 54.62
C ALA A 83 11.20 -39.06 53.81
N ARG A 84 10.87 -37.94 54.48
CA ARG A 84 10.76 -36.61 53.84
C ARG A 84 12.07 -36.14 53.21
N LYS A 85 13.22 -36.36 53.88
CA LYS A 85 14.54 -36.06 53.29
C LYS A 85 14.77 -36.88 52.01
N GLN A 86 14.50 -38.19 52.04
CA GLN A 86 14.65 -39.06 50.86
C GLN A 86 13.74 -38.61 49.70
N ILE A 87 12.47 -38.32 49.97
CA ILE A 87 11.52 -37.79 48.97
C ILE A 87 12.04 -36.47 48.38
N SER A 88 12.50 -35.53 49.23
CA SER A 88 13.04 -34.25 48.78
C SER A 88 14.29 -34.38 47.91
N VAL A 89 15.16 -35.36 48.17
CA VAL A 89 16.34 -35.66 47.34
C VAL A 89 15.90 -36.23 45.99
N VAL A 90 14.96 -37.18 45.98
CA VAL A 90 14.42 -37.77 44.75
C VAL A 90 13.74 -36.70 43.88
N ASP A 91 12.93 -35.82 44.46
CA ASP A 91 12.26 -34.76 43.69
C ASP A 91 13.23 -33.67 43.17
N ALA A 92 14.30 -33.37 43.91
CA ALA A 92 15.36 -32.47 43.43
C ALA A 92 16.09 -33.06 42.21
N GLU A 93 16.49 -34.34 42.27
CA GLU A 93 17.13 -35.02 41.14
C GLU A 93 16.16 -35.23 39.97
N ARG A 94 14.88 -35.55 40.22
CA ARG A 94 13.85 -35.61 39.16
C ARG A 94 13.64 -34.27 38.45
N ARG A 95 13.67 -33.15 39.18
CA ARG A 95 13.63 -31.81 38.57
C ARG A 95 14.86 -31.58 37.70
N LYS A 96 16.05 -31.78 38.26
CA LYS A 96 17.34 -31.66 37.54
C LYS A 96 17.44 -32.55 36.29
N ILE A 97 16.89 -33.77 36.33
CA ILE A 97 16.81 -34.66 35.16
C ILE A 97 15.93 -34.02 34.07
N ARG A 98 14.70 -33.61 34.40
CA ARG A 98 13.80 -32.96 33.44
C ARG A 98 14.46 -31.73 32.82
N ASP A 99 14.88 -30.79 33.67
CA ASP A 99 15.32 -29.48 33.25
C ASP A 99 16.60 -29.57 32.38
N ARG A 100 17.52 -30.51 32.68
CA ARG A 100 18.71 -30.78 31.85
C ARG A 100 18.40 -31.52 30.55
N LEU A 101 17.48 -32.48 30.56
CA LEU A 101 17.13 -33.23 29.35
C LEU A 101 16.25 -32.40 28.38
N ASP A 102 15.39 -31.53 28.90
CA ASP A 102 14.65 -30.57 28.08
C ASP A 102 15.59 -29.53 27.45
N ALA A 103 16.59 -29.03 28.19
CA ALA A 103 17.63 -28.16 27.62
C ALA A 103 18.45 -28.88 26.54
N LEU A 104 18.91 -30.11 26.82
CA LEU A 104 19.67 -30.91 25.85
C LEU A 104 18.85 -31.24 24.59
N LYS A 105 17.54 -31.49 24.72
CA LYS A 105 16.63 -31.71 23.59
C LYS A 105 16.58 -30.50 22.66
N VAL A 106 16.55 -29.28 23.22
CA VAL A 106 16.62 -28.04 22.42
C VAL A 106 17.99 -27.88 21.79
N GLU A 107 19.07 -28.09 22.54
CA GLU A 107 20.45 -28.01 22.01
C GLU A 107 20.70 -28.99 20.86
N VAL A 108 20.19 -30.23 20.95
CA VAL A 108 20.32 -31.27 19.93
C VAL A 108 19.43 -31.00 18.70
N ARG A 109 18.24 -30.39 18.87
CA ARG A 109 17.37 -30.02 17.75
C ARG A 109 17.82 -28.75 17.03
N LYS A 110 18.50 -27.84 17.75
CA LYS A 110 18.89 -26.51 17.24
C LYS A 110 19.61 -26.53 15.86
N PRO A 111 20.59 -27.39 15.57
CA PRO A 111 21.23 -27.40 14.25
C PRO A 111 20.28 -27.71 13.10
N LEU A 112 19.20 -28.46 13.37
CA LEU A 112 18.15 -28.72 12.39
C LEU A 112 17.14 -27.57 12.33
N ASP A 113 16.82 -26.91 13.45
CA ASP A 113 15.99 -25.68 13.46
C ASP A 113 16.68 -24.56 12.65
N ASP A 114 17.97 -24.34 12.89
CA ASP A 114 18.80 -23.34 12.21
C ASP A 114 18.92 -23.65 10.69
N TRP A 115 18.99 -24.94 10.31
CA TRP A 115 19.01 -25.36 8.90
C TRP A 115 17.63 -25.22 8.23
N GLU A 116 16.55 -25.66 8.89
CA GLU A 116 15.17 -25.54 8.38
C GLU A 116 14.82 -24.07 8.11
N ALA A 117 15.19 -23.15 9.02
CA ALA A 117 14.98 -21.72 8.85
C ALA A 117 15.82 -21.12 7.71
N ALA A 118 17.10 -21.50 7.59
CA ALA A 118 17.98 -21.01 6.51
C ALA A 118 17.52 -21.52 5.13
N GLU A 119 16.97 -22.73 5.07
CA GLU A 119 16.44 -23.35 3.87
C GLU A 119 15.08 -22.76 3.45
N GLU A 120 14.18 -22.49 4.40
CA GLU A 120 12.95 -21.73 4.14
C GLU A 120 13.28 -20.33 3.59
N GLU A 121 14.23 -19.62 4.20
CA GLU A 121 14.69 -18.31 3.70
C GLU A 121 15.31 -18.42 2.31
N ARG A 122 16.10 -19.48 2.02
CA ARG A 122 16.65 -19.73 0.67
C ARG A 122 15.55 -19.90 -0.36
N VAL A 123 14.56 -20.75 -0.07
CA VAL A 123 13.44 -21.04 -0.97
C VAL A 123 12.57 -19.81 -1.20
N GLU A 124 12.25 -19.02 -0.17
CA GLU A 124 11.48 -17.78 -0.33
C GLU A 124 12.25 -16.70 -1.11
N ARG A 125 13.57 -16.55 -0.91
CA ARG A 125 14.40 -15.67 -1.76
C ARG A 125 14.35 -16.08 -3.23
N LEU A 126 14.43 -17.38 -3.53
CA LEU A 126 14.36 -17.90 -4.90
C LEU A 126 12.97 -17.74 -5.53
N LYS A 127 11.88 -17.94 -4.77
CA LYS A 127 10.52 -17.64 -5.22
C LYS A 127 10.32 -16.16 -5.53
N ALA A 128 10.81 -15.26 -4.66
CA ALA A 128 10.76 -13.82 -4.88
C ALA A 128 11.59 -13.40 -6.12
N ALA A 129 12.77 -13.98 -6.31
CA ALA A 129 13.59 -13.77 -7.50
C ALA A 129 12.87 -14.26 -8.77
N LEU A 130 12.27 -15.46 -8.75
CA LEU A 130 11.40 -15.95 -9.83
C LEU A 130 10.22 -15.01 -10.08
N GLN A 131 9.59 -14.45 -9.06
CA GLN A 131 8.49 -13.49 -9.23
C GLN A 131 8.98 -12.20 -9.89
N SER A 132 10.19 -11.72 -9.57
CA SER A 132 10.81 -10.54 -10.19
C SER A 132 11.13 -10.70 -11.67
N LEU A 133 11.16 -11.94 -12.19
CA LEU A 133 11.26 -12.22 -13.63
C LEU A 133 9.90 -12.12 -14.35
N THR A 134 8.76 -12.03 -13.65
CA THR A 134 7.47 -11.71 -14.30
C THR A 134 7.44 -10.19 -14.57
N PRO A 135 7.36 -9.73 -15.83
CA PRO A 135 7.19 -8.32 -16.13
C PRO A 135 5.78 -7.87 -15.73
N ALA A 136 5.64 -6.65 -15.21
CA ALA A 136 4.34 -6.13 -14.81
C ALA A 136 3.44 -5.89 -16.05
N PRO A 137 2.26 -6.52 -16.15
CA PRO A 137 1.39 -6.36 -17.32
C PRO A 137 0.70 -4.98 -17.29
N VAL A 138 1.27 -4.01 -18.00
CA VAL A 138 0.75 -2.64 -18.10
C VAL A 138 0.67 -2.25 -19.58
N GLN A 139 -0.54 -2.28 -20.14
CA GLN A 139 -0.79 -2.07 -21.58
C GLN A 139 -0.51 -0.63 -22.09
N MET A 140 -0.06 0.27 -21.21
CA MET A 140 0.08 1.71 -21.45
C MET A 140 1.49 2.24 -21.18
N LEU A 141 2.50 1.39 -21.01
CA LEU A 141 3.88 1.84 -20.89
C LEU A 141 4.38 2.47 -22.21
N ASP A 142 5.33 3.38 -22.06
CA ASP A 142 6.12 3.97 -23.16
C ASP A 142 7.35 3.09 -23.46
N THR A 143 7.99 3.37 -24.60
CA THR A 143 9.19 2.65 -25.04
C THR A 143 10.37 2.80 -24.09
N GLU A 144 10.49 3.92 -23.37
CA GLU A 144 11.53 4.16 -22.37
C GLU A 144 11.38 3.21 -21.16
N THR A 145 10.18 3.15 -20.57
CA THR A 145 9.90 2.28 -19.41
C THR A 145 10.02 0.80 -19.77
N ILE A 146 9.57 0.40 -20.97
CA ILE A 146 9.73 -0.99 -21.44
C ILE A 146 11.22 -1.32 -21.66
N THR A 147 12.02 -0.39 -22.18
CA THR A 147 13.48 -0.59 -22.34
C THR A 147 14.18 -0.77 -21.00
N ALA A 148 13.84 0.06 -20.00
CA ALA A 148 14.38 -0.06 -18.65
C ALA A 148 14.04 -1.41 -18.00
N GLU A 149 12.81 -1.92 -18.21
CA GLU A 149 12.39 -3.23 -17.71
C GLU A 149 13.07 -4.40 -18.44
N ILE A 150 13.27 -4.29 -19.76
CA ILE A 150 14.07 -5.24 -20.55
C ILE A 150 15.49 -5.33 -20.00
N ASP A 151 16.14 -4.20 -19.74
CA ASP A 151 17.52 -4.17 -19.26
C ASP A 151 17.63 -4.64 -17.80
N ARG A 152 16.63 -4.34 -16.95
CA ARG A 152 16.51 -4.94 -15.61
C ARG A 152 16.47 -6.46 -15.67
N ILE A 153 15.61 -7.04 -16.52
CA ILE A 153 15.48 -8.50 -16.64
C ILE A 153 16.73 -9.13 -17.26
N LYS A 154 17.35 -8.49 -18.26
CA LYS A 154 18.65 -8.96 -18.82
C LYS A 154 19.73 -9.03 -17.75
N ALA A 155 19.82 -8.02 -16.87
CA ALA A 155 20.85 -7.90 -15.84
C ALA A 155 20.77 -8.95 -14.73
N ILE A 156 19.62 -9.62 -14.54
CA ILE A 156 19.48 -10.72 -13.58
C ILE A 156 20.29 -11.93 -14.09
N ALA A 157 21.41 -12.24 -13.44
CA ALA A 157 22.18 -13.45 -13.74
C ALA A 157 21.38 -14.70 -13.32
N ILE A 158 21.32 -15.69 -14.22
CA ILE A 158 20.82 -17.03 -13.92
C ILE A 158 22.07 -17.92 -13.92
N ASP A 159 22.44 -18.38 -12.73
CA ASP A 159 23.65 -19.15 -12.44
C ASP A 159 23.37 -20.18 -11.32
N ASP A 160 24.40 -20.91 -10.90
CA ASP A 160 24.32 -21.97 -9.89
C ASP A 160 23.63 -21.55 -8.57
N SER A 161 23.55 -20.25 -8.25
CA SER A 161 22.83 -19.75 -7.06
C SER A 161 21.33 -20.00 -7.10
N TRP A 162 20.76 -20.24 -8.28
CA TRP A 162 19.34 -20.61 -8.46
C TRP A 162 19.06 -22.09 -8.17
N ALA A 163 20.10 -22.92 -8.09
CA ALA A 163 20.02 -24.34 -7.75
C ALA A 163 18.90 -25.08 -8.50
N GLU A 164 17.94 -25.69 -7.80
CA GLU A 164 16.84 -26.46 -8.40
C GLU A 164 15.85 -25.62 -9.22
N TYR A 165 15.92 -24.29 -9.14
CA TYR A 165 15.07 -23.37 -9.88
C TYR A 165 15.73 -22.79 -11.15
N GLN A 166 16.98 -23.15 -11.47
CA GLN A 166 17.73 -22.55 -12.57
C GLN A 166 17.02 -22.69 -13.92
N GLU A 167 16.62 -23.91 -14.32
CA GLU A 167 15.91 -24.16 -15.59
C GLU A 167 14.57 -23.39 -15.67
N ILE A 168 13.87 -23.26 -14.54
CA ILE A 168 12.61 -22.53 -14.43
C ILE A 168 12.86 -21.02 -14.59
N ALA A 169 13.95 -20.51 -14.01
CA ALA A 169 14.33 -19.10 -14.09
C ALA A 169 14.80 -18.72 -15.50
N ASP A 170 15.59 -19.57 -16.16
CA ASP A 170 16.00 -19.40 -17.57
C ASP A 170 14.78 -19.32 -18.49
N ALA A 171 13.90 -20.33 -18.45
CA ALA A 171 12.69 -20.36 -19.27
C ALA A 171 11.77 -19.14 -19.01
N LYS A 172 11.68 -18.70 -17.75
CA LYS A 172 10.88 -17.53 -17.36
C LYS A 172 11.51 -16.22 -17.81
N LYS A 173 12.83 -16.09 -17.75
CA LYS A 173 13.58 -14.94 -18.27
C LYS A 173 13.44 -14.82 -19.79
N GLU A 174 13.53 -15.93 -20.52
CA GLU A 174 13.30 -15.97 -21.97
C GLU A 174 11.88 -15.50 -22.31
N HIS A 175 10.86 -16.06 -21.63
CA HIS A 175 9.46 -15.67 -21.84
C HIS A 175 9.22 -14.17 -21.56
N ALA A 176 9.76 -13.66 -20.46
CA ALA A 176 9.62 -12.25 -20.07
C ALA A 176 10.24 -11.29 -21.10
N LEU A 177 11.43 -11.60 -21.60
CA LEU A 177 12.10 -10.79 -22.63
C LEU A 177 11.34 -10.83 -23.96
N LYS A 178 10.73 -11.97 -24.30
CA LYS A 178 9.88 -12.12 -25.49
C LYS A 178 8.59 -11.29 -25.39
N ASP A 179 7.91 -11.32 -24.24
CA ASP A 179 6.69 -10.52 -24.01
C ASP A 179 7.01 -9.01 -24.06
N LEU A 180 8.07 -8.59 -23.37
CA LEU A 180 8.51 -7.19 -23.37
C LEU A 180 8.91 -6.69 -24.76
N ALA A 181 9.54 -7.52 -25.59
CA ALA A 181 9.84 -7.17 -26.98
C ALA A 181 8.55 -6.91 -27.79
N GLN A 182 7.52 -7.75 -27.64
CA GLN A 182 6.22 -7.54 -28.28
C GLN A 182 5.53 -6.26 -27.78
N TRP A 183 5.63 -5.96 -26.48
CA TRP A 183 5.09 -4.72 -25.91
C TRP A 183 5.85 -3.48 -26.38
N TYR A 184 7.18 -3.58 -26.54
CA TYR A 184 8.02 -2.50 -27.09
C TYR A 184 7.60 -2.17 -28.52
N ASP A 185 7.47 -3.18 -29.40
CA ASP A 185 7.04 -2.97 -30.79
C ASP A 185 5.65 -2.32 -30.85
N ALA A 186 4.71 -2.78 -30.01
CA ALA A 186 3.37 -2.20 -29.92
C ALA A 186 3.38 -0.76 -29.36
N ALA A 187 4.23 -0.45 -28.38
CA ALA A 187 4.40 0.90 -27.84
C ALA A 187 5.01 1.83 -28.90
N LYS A 188 6.04 1.37 -29.61
CA LYS A 188 6.73 2.15 -30.63
C LYS A 188 5.79 2.54 -31.78
N VAL A 189 4.95 1.61 -32.24
CA VAL A 189 3.92 1.89 -33.24
C VAL A 189 2.91 2.94 -32.75
N ARG A 190 2.48 2.88 -31.48
CA ARG A 190 1.57 3.90 -30.90
C ARG A 190 2.22 5.28 -30.84
N GLU A 191 3.47 5.36 -30.40
CA GLU A 191 4.23 6.60 -30.28
C GLU A 191 4.47 7.25 -31.66
N ASP A 192 4.90 6.46 -32.65
CA ASP A 192 5.14 6.95 -34.01
C ASP A 192 3.83 7.42 -34.69
N GLN A 193 2.73 6.70 -34.48
CA GLN A 193 1.39 7.13 -34.92
C GLN A 193 0.94 8.43 -34.23
N ALA A 194 1.20 8.60 -32.94
CA ALA A 194 0.86 9.82 -32.21
C ALA A 194 1.70 11.02 -32.66
N ALA A 195 3.00 10.82 -32.89
CA ALA A 195 3.90 11.85 -33.40
C ALA A 195 3.53 12.30 -34.82
N GLU A 196 3.21 11.35 -35.72
CA GLU A 196 2.77 11.67 -37.08
C GLU A 196 1.42 12.40 -37.08
N LEU A 197 0.47 11.96 -36.25
CA LEU A 197 -0.83 12.63 -36.10
C LEU A 197 -0.68 14.06 -35.54
N ALA A 198 0.28 14.29 -34.64
CA ALA A 198 0.60 15.64 -34.15
C ALA A 198 1.22 16.51 -35.26
N ARG A 199 2.12 15.96 -36.08
CA ARG A 199 2.71 16.65 -37.25
C ARG A 199 1.65 17.06 -38.26
N LEU A 200 0.74 16.14 -38.62
CA LEU A 200 -0.35 16.39 -39.56
C LEU A 200 -1.33 17.45 -39.06
N ARG A 201 -1.62 17.49 -37.75
CA ARG A 201 -2.41 18.56 -37.13
C ARG A 201 -1.73 19.92 -37.22
N ALA A 202 -0.44 20.00 -36.87
CA ALA A 202 0.33 21.24 -36.95
C ALA A 202 0.43 21.79 -38.39
N GLU A 203 0.59 20.91 -39.39
CA GLU A 203 0.58 21.32 -40.81
C GLU A 203 -0.82 21.82 -41.24
N ALA A 204 -1.89 21.14 -40.81
CA ALA A 204 -3.26 21.56 -41.11
C ALA A 204 -3.60 22.92 -40.46
N GLU A 205 -3.15 23.16 -39.22
CA GLU A 205 -3.31 24.43 -38.50
C GLU A 205 -2.53 25.58 -39.17
N ASP A 206 -1.28 25.34 -39.60
CA ASP A 206 -0.50 26.35 -40.34
C ASP A 206 -1.09 26.66 -41.72
N ARG A 207 -1.58 25.64 -42.44
CA ARG A 207 -2.30 25.83 -43.71
C ARG A 207 -3.58 26.63 -43.50
N ALA A 208 -4.42 26.24 -42.54
CA ALA A 208 -5.65 26.97 -42.22
C ALA A 208 -5.40 28.42 -41.80
N ARG A 209 -4.30 28.69 -41.07
CA ARG A 209 -3.87 30.06 -40.74
C ARG A 209 -3.49 30.85 -42.00
N LYS A 210 -2.65 30.28 -42.87
CA LYS A 210 -2.25 30.94 -44.13
C LYS A 210 -3.43 31.20 -45.05
N ASP A 211 -4.32 30.23 -45.20
CA ASP A 211 -5.55 30.37 -46.01
C ASP A 211 -6.44 31.49 -45.44
N ALA A 212 -6.55 31.61 -44.11
CA ALA A 212 -7.28 32.69 -43.45
C ALA A 212 -6.59 34.07 -43.59
N GLU A 213 -5.26 34.14 -43.47
CA GLU A 213 -4.47 35.36 -43.70
C GLU A 213 -4.58 35.83 -45.15
N GLU A 214 -4.50 34.92 -46.12
CA GLU A 214 -4.70 35.22 -47.54
C GLU A 214 -6.14 35.66 -47.85
N ALA A 215 -7.14 35.02 -47.25
CA ALA A 215 -8.54 35.41 -47.41
C ALA A 215 -8.79 36.81 -46.84
N ALA A 216 -8.29 37.10 -45.64
CA ALA A 216 -8.39 38.43 -45.02
C ALA A 216 -7.64 39.49 -45.83
N ALA A 217 -6.47 39.17 -46.40
CA ALA A 217 -5.71 40.08 -47.26
C ALA A 217 -6.44 40.37 -48.59
N LYS A 218 -7.09 39.36 -49.19
CA LYS A 218 -7.94 39.53 -50.39
C LYS A 218 -9.16 40.39 -50.07
N GLU A 219 -9.86 40.11 -48.96
CA GLU A 219 -11.02 40.89 -48.52
C GLU A 219 -10.65 42.36 -48.22
N GLU A 220 -9.52 42.60 -47.55
CA GLU A 220 -9.02 43.96 -47.29
C GLU A 220 -8.63 44.67 -48.59
N ALA A 221 -7.98 43.99 -49.54
CA ALA A 221 -7.66 44.55 -50.85
C ALA A 221 -8.92 44.89 -51.67
N GLU A 222 -9.95 44.03 -51.62
CA GLU A 222 -11.25 44.28 -52.24
C GLU A 222 -11.98 45.46 -51.56
N ARG A 223 -12.01 45.53 -50.23
CA ARG A 223 -12.58 46.67 -49.48
C ARG A 223 -11.85 47.97 -49.81
N GLN A 224 -10.52 47.96 -49.93
CA GLN A 224 -9.74 49.13 -50.36
C GLN A 224 -9.99 49.53 -51.82
N ALA A 225 -10.14 48.56 -52.73
CA ALA A 225 -10.48 48.82 -54.12
C ALA A 225 -11.89 49.41 -54.27
N GLN A 226 -12.87 48.86 -53.55
CA GLN A 226 -14.24 49.39 -53.49
C GLN A 226 -14.27 50.81 -52.89
N ALA A 227 -13.55 51.06 -51.79
CA ALA A 227 -13.46 52.37 -51.17
C ALA A 227 -12.81 53.42 -52.09
N LYS A 228 -11.77 53.05 -52.87
CA LYS A 228 -11.18 53.92 -53.90
C LYS A 228 -12.16 54.21 -55.03
N ALA A 229 -12.82 53.19 -55.57
CA ALA A 229 -13.81 53.35 -56.64
C ALA A 229 -15.01 54.21 -56.18
N GLU A 230 -15.43 54.10 -54.92
CA GLU A 230 -16.46 54.97 -54.35
C GLU A 230 -15.97 56.41 -54.14
N GLN A 231 -14.72 56.62 -53.66
CA GLN A 231 -14.13 57.95 -53.59
C GLN A 231 -14.01 58.61 -54.97
N GLU A 232 -13.58 57.86 -56.00
CA GLU A 232 -13.52 58.32 -57.38
C GLU A 232 -14.92 58.67 -57.92
N ARG A 233 -15.93 57.83 -57.67
CA ARG A 233 -17.33 58.11 -58.04
C ARG A 233 -17.86 59.37 -57.36
N LEU A 234 -17.64 59.54 -56.06
CA LEU A 234 -18.06 60.72 -55.30
C LEU A 234 -17.29 61.99 -55.71
N ALA A 235 -16.03 61.86 -56.15
CA ALA A 235 -15.26 62.96 -56.71
C ALA A 235 -15.76 63.38 -58.10
N ALA A 236 -16.08 62.40 -58.96
CA ALA A 236 -16.69 62.63 -60.27
C ALA A 236 -18.09 63.28 -60.13
N GLU A 237 -18.94 62.78 -59.23
CA GLU A 237 -20.27 63.36 -58.96
C GLU A 237 -20.18 64.80 -58.44
N LYS A 238 -19.21 65.11 -57.57
CA LYS A 238 -18.96 66.50 -57.14
C LYS A 238 -18.46 67.39 -58.29
N ALA A 239 -17.61 66.87 -59.17
CA ALA A 239 -17.14 67.59 -60.34
C ALA A 239 -18.30 67.89 -61.31
N GLU A 240 -19.14 66.89 -61.62
CA GLU A 240 -20.33 67.05 -62.46
C GLU A 240 -21.37 67.99 -61.81
N GLY A 241 -21.61 67.89 -60.51
CA GLY A 241 -22.49 68.81 -59.77
C GLY A 241 -22.00 70.26 -59.83
N SER A 242 -20.68 70.48 -59.73
CA SER A 242 -20.09 71.82 -59.89
C SER A 242 -20.22 72.34 -61.32
N GLY A 243 -19.94 71.50 -62.33
CA GLY A 243 -20.08 71.85 -63.75
C GLY A 243 -21.53 72.06 -64.18
N ALA A 244 -22.48 71.35 -63.58
CA ALA A 244 -23.91 71.55 -63.79
C ALA A 244 -24.37 72.88 -63.18
N SER A 245 -23.94 73.21 -61.97
CA SER A 245 -24.20 74.52 -61.33
C SER A 245 -23.65 75.67 -62.18
N GLU A 246 -22.43 75.53 -62.69
CA GLU A 246 -21.79 76.53 -63.56
C GLU A 246 -22.51 76.68 -64.90
N ARG A 247 -22.93 75.57 -65.53
CA ARG A 247 -23.75 75.58 -66.76
C ARG A 247 -25.12 76.21 -66.56
N VAL A 248 -25.81 75.94 -65.44
CA VAL A 248 -27.08 76.61 -65.10
C VAL A 248 -26.87 78.12 -64.94
N GLY A 249 -25.78 78.55 -64.29
CA GLY A 249 -25.40 79.96 -64.19
C GLY A 249 -25.14 80.64 -65.54
N VAL A 250 -24.51 79.93 -66.48
CA VAL A 250 -24.28 80.43 -67.86
C VAL A 250 -25.58 80.48 -68.67
N ILE A 251 -26.43 79.45 -68.60
CA ILE A 251 -27.72 79.43 -69.30
C ILE A 251 -28.63 80.56 -68.80
N ALA A 252 -28.68 80.81 -67.48
CA ALA A 252 -29.44 81.92 -66.91
C ALA A 252 -28.96 83.30 -67.42
N LYS A 253 -27.65 83.48 -67.60
CA LYS A 253 -27.09 84.69 -68.24
C LYS A 253 -27.48 84.81 -69.72
N ILE A 254 -27.42 83.71 -70.47
CA ILE A 254 -27.81 83.69 -71.89
C ILE A 254 -29.30 84.02 -72.04
N GLN A 255 -30.18 83.40 -71.25
CA GLN A 255 -31.63 83.66 -71.27
C GLN A 255 -31.96 85.13 -70.96
N LYS A 256 -31.26 85.73 -69.98
CA LYS A 256 -31.39 87.16 -69.68
C LYS A 256 -30.97 88.02 -70.88
N GLY A 257 -29.83 87.70 -71.51
CA GLY A 257 -29.35 88.39 -72.71
C GLY A 257 -30.29 88.26 -73.91
N THR A 258 -30.89 87.08 -74.13
CA THR A 258 -31.87 86.90 -75.21
C THR A 258 -33.18 87.64 -74.96
N ALA A 259 -33.66 87.71 -73.72
CA ALA A 259 -34.84 88.51 -73.37
C ALA A 259 -34.59 90.02 -73.58
N GLU A 260 -33.39 90.51 -73.27
CA GLU A 260 -32.96 91.88 -73.57
C GLU A 260 -32.88 92.13 -75.09
N LEU A 261 -32.40 91.15 -75.87
CA LEU A 261 -32.32 91.24 -77.33
C LEU A 261 -33.71 91.20 -78.01
N GLU A 262 -34.62 90.34 -77.57
CA GLU A 262 -36.00 90.30 -78.06
C GLU A 262 -36.75 91.61 -77.77
N ALA A 263 -36.56 92.18 -76.58
CA ALA A 263 -37.09 93.50 -76.25
C ALA A 263 -36.52 94.60 -77.15
N MET A 264 -35.27 94.47 -77.62
CA MET A 264 -34.65 95.39 -78.57
C MET A 264 -35.19 95.22 -80.00
N VAL A 265 -35.37 93.98 -80.47
CA VAL A 265 -35.95 93.67 -81.78
C VAL A 265 -37.42 94.09 -81.85
N ALA A 266 -38.19 93.92 -80.78
CA ALA A 266 -39.57 94.39 -80.69
C ALA A 266 -39.68 95.92 -80.84
N ARG A 267 -38.73 96.68 -80.29
CA ARG A 267 -38.65 98.15 -80.46
C ARG A 267 -38.31 98.55 -81.89
N LEU A 268 -37.39 97.84 -82.55
CA LEU A 268 -37.04 98.08 -83.96
C LEU A 268 -38.21 97.76 -84.92
N ARG A 269 -39.02 96.74 -84.62
CA ARG A 269 -40.13 96.30 -85.48
C ARG A 269 -41.32 97.26 -85.54
N VAL A 270 -41.44 98.18 -84.58
CA VAL A 270 -42.47 99.24 -84.57
C VAL A 270 -42.04 100.47 -85.39
N ALA A 271 -40.75 100.60 -85.72
CA ALA A 271 -40.21 101.81 -86.37
C ALA A 271 -40.24 101.79 -87.92
N SER A 272 -40.73 100.73 -88.57
CA SER A 272 -40.57 100.51 -90.02
C SER A 272 -41.88 100.48 -90.82
N LEU A 273 -42.70 101.51 -90.63
CA LEU A 273 -43.93 101.85 -91.37
C LEU A 273 -44.06 103.39 -91.36
N THR A 274 -44.55 104.15 -92.34
CA THR A 274 -45.05 104.01 -93.73
C THR A 274 -45.32 105.45 -94.25
N PRO A 275 -45.78 105.75 -95.49
CA PRO A 275 -45.64 105.14 -96.83
C PRO A 275 -45.29 106.20 -97.94
N GLN A 276 -45.29 105.83 -99.23
CA GLN A 276 -45.58 106.59 -100.50
C GLN A 276 -44.87 105.89 -101.69
N GLY A 277 -45.36 105.73 -102.93
CA GLY A 277 -46.69 105.94 -103.52
C GLY A 277 -46.66 106.17 -105.05
N GLY A 278 -47.32 105.33 -105.87
CA GLY A 278 -47.88 105.75 -107.19
C GLY A 278 -47.63 104.92 -108.48
N ARG A 279 -48.75 104.52 -109.14
CA ARG A 279 -48.97 104.21 -110.60
C ARG A 279 -48.22 103.00 -111.22
N GLY A 280 -48.80 102.12 -112.05
CA GLY A 280 -50.20 101.90 -112.48
C GLY A 280 -50.33 101.57 -113.99
N PHE A 281 -50.88 100.39 -114.36
CA PHE A 281 -51.46 100.07 -115.69
C PHE A 281 -52.42 98.86 -115.59
N ALA A 282 -53.31 98.67 -116.58
CA ALA A 282 -54.55 97.86 -116.47
C ALA A 282 -54.74 96.80 -117.60
N VAL A 283 -55.99 96.29 -117.74
CA VAL A 283 -56.56 95.33 -118.73
C VAL A 283 -56.55 93.86 -118.23
N VAL A 284 -57.64 93.24 -117.77
CA VAL A 284 -58.98 92.92 -118.35
C VAL A 284 -58.97 91.74 -119.33
N ALA A 285 -59.56 90.61 -118.91
CA ALA A 285 -60.45 89.72 -119.69
C ALA A 285 -61.14 88.71 -118.74
N ASP A 286 -62.30 88.20 -119.17
CA ASP A 286 -63.28 87.34 -118.48
C ASP A 286 -62.75 86.15 -117.62
#